data_AF-A0A2Z4UYQ0-F1
#
_entry.id   AF-A0A2Z4UYQ0-F1
#
_cell.length_a   1.000
_cell.length_b   1.000
_cell.length_c   1.000
_cell.angle_alpha   90.00
_cell.angle_beta   90.00
_cell.angle_gamma   90.00
#
_symmetry.space_group_name_H-M   'P 1'
#
loop_
_entity.id
_entity.type
_entity.pdbx_description
1 polymer ?
#
loop_
_entity_poly.entity_id
_entity_poly.type
_entity_poly.pdbx_seq_one_letter_code
_entity_poly.pdbx_strand_id
1 'polypeptide(L)'
;MSARYAPDPSTTVERIVPLLERAGLAREEVLRVGGEGGLSFRSGVPEDIVEALLEGGHAPSAPGADAAADPMEARHRQVVDRILFLRATRLRAFADGGRRAYSLAEIATGAGTSAQWLDKMIKTGKAPNLDHAAGIAGFFGENIEFLVAPPAEALDRVLQQIHKDLLEKTVERQDEYLQRLRQGDTASYLSSELGVAGYAARALADVPEDTAQPIIALIESVARRSREERAREAKADSDGPTRTV
;
A
#
# COMPACT_ATOMS: atom_id res chain seq x y z
N MET A 1 -14.35 -14.10 -15.63
CA MET A 1 -13.24 -14.70 -14.86
C MET A 1 -12.08 -13.71 -14.96
N SER A 2 -11.91 -12.88 -13.95
CA SER A 2 -10.91 -11.79 -13.97
C SER A 2 -9.52 -12.39 -14.11
N ALA A 3 -8.74 -11.88 -15.08
CA ALA A 3 -7.32 -12.15 -15.18
C ALA A 3 -6.70 -11.88 -13.81
N ARG A 4 -6.19 -12.91 -13.14
CA ARG A 4 -5.40 -12.71 -11.92
C ARG A 4 -4.18 -11.93 -12.37
N TYR A 5 -4.13 -10.65 -11.99
CA TYR A 5 -3.00 -9.77 -12.23
C TYR A 5 -1.76 -10.50 -11.70
N ALA A 6 -0.76 -10.71 -12.56
CA ALA A 6 0.51 -11.23 -12.08
C ALA A 6 1.07 -10.21 -11.08
N PRO A 7 1.66 -10.66 -9.96
CA PRO A 7 2.25 -9.74 -8.99
C PRO A 7 3.33 -8.91 -9.68
N ASP A 8 3.20 -7.59 -9.62
CA ASP A 8 4.14 -6.64 -10.22
C ASP A 8 4.50 -5.56 -9.20
N PRO A 9 5.50 -5.83 -8.34
CA PRO A 9 5.95 -4.89 -7.32
C PRO A 9 6.35 -3.52 -7.90
N SER A 10 7.00 -3.48 -9.07
CA SER A 10 7.42 -2.24 -9.73
C SER A 10 6.23 -1.36 -10.10
N THR A 11 5.23 -1.92 -10.78
CA THR A 11 4.00 -1.20 -11.13
C THR A 11 3.24 -0.73 -9.88
N THR A 12 3.22 -1.54 -8.81
CA THR A 12 2.61 -1.11 -7.53
C THR A 12 3.36 0.07 -6.92
N VAL A 13 4.69 0.13 -7.01
CA VAL A 13 5.47 1.28 -6.55
C VAL A 13 5.19 2.54 -7.38
N GLU A 14 5.07 2.43 -8.70
CA GLU A 14 4.69 3.59 -9.55
C GLU A 14 3.37 4.22 -9.11
N ARG A 15 2.43 3.42 -8.60
CA ARG A 15 1.16 3.90 -8.03
C ARG A 15 1.29 4.50 -6.63
N ILE A 16 2.27 4.05 -5.84
CA ILE A 16 2.53 4.54 -4.48
C ILE A 16 3.20 5.93 -4.49
N VAL A 17 4.19 6.14 -5.37
CA VAL A 17 4.98 7.38 -5.44
C VAL A 17 4.11 8.67 -5.45
N PRO A 18 3.11 8.83 -6.33
CA PRO A 18 2.29 10.04 -6.33
C PRO A 18 1.45 10.20 -5.05
N LEU A 19 1.08 9.11 -4.37
CA LEU A 19 0.36 9.18 -3.09
C LEU A 19 1.27 9.65 -1.96
N LEU A 20 2.55 9.28 -1.98
CA LEU A 20 3.53 9.75 -0.99
C LEU A 20 3.73 11.27 -1.07
N GLU A 21 3.86 11.81 -2.28
CA GLU A 21 3.97 13.25 -2.51
C GLU A 21 2.76 14.00 -1.95
N ARG A 22 1.55 13.47 -2.20
CA ARG A 22 0.29 14.05 -1.70
C ARG A 22 0.16 13.96 -0.19
N ALA A 23 0.63 12.86 0.40
CA ALA A 23 0.63 12.67 1.84
C ALA A 23 1.72 13.52 2.53
N GLY A 24 2.74 13.99 1.79
CA GLY A 24 3.91 14.67 2.33
C GLY A 24 4.85 13.71 3.07
N LEU A 25 4.91 12.45 2.63
CA LEU A 25 5.76 11.41 3.22
C LEU A 25 6.99 11.16 2.34
N ALA A 26 8.13 10.90 2.98
CA ALA A 26 9.35 10.57 2.26
C ALA A 26 9.30 9.13 1.72
N ARG A 27 9.79 8.94 0.50
CA ARG A 27 9.84 7.62 -0.14
C ARG A 27 10.68 6.65 0.68
N GLU A 28 11.80 7.11 1.21
CA GLU A 28 12.78 6.34 1.96
C GLU A 28 12.23 5.92 3.34
N GLU A 29 11.22 6.60 3.84
CA GLU A 29 10.53 6.25 5.09
C GLU A 29 9.53 5.10 4.85
N VAL A 30 8.75 5.19 3.76
CA VAL A 30 7.65 4.25 3.48
C VAL A 30 8.10 3.01 2.70
N LEU A 31 9.01 3.18 1.75
CA LEU A 31 9.54 2.11 0.88
C LEU A 31 10.96 1.67 1.28
N ARG A 32 11.32 1.85 2.56
CA ARG A 32 12.61 1.39 3.10
C ARG A 32 12.76 -0.11 2.91
N VAL A 33 13.84 -0.54 2.26
CA VAL A 33 14.10 -1.97 1.97
C VAL A 33 14.38 -2.77 3.25
N GLY A 34 15.44 -2.39 3.96
CA GLY A 34 15.95 -3.14 5.12
C GLY A 34 15.38 -2.71 6.47
N GLY A 35 15.87 -3.34 7.55
CA GLY A 35 15.59 -3.00 8.95
C GLY A 35 14.15 -3.25 9.46
N GLU A 36 13.92 -3.06 10.75
CA GLU A 36 12.62 -3.35 11.39
C GLU A 36 11.51 -2.46 10.82
N GLY A 37 10.44 -3.09 10.33
CA GLY A 37 9.33 -2.41 9.64
C GLY A 37 9.56 -2.14 8.15
N GLY A 38 10.75 -2.43 7.60
CA GLY A 38 11.05 -2.30 6.18
C GLY A 38 10.37 -3.37 5.30
N LEU A 39 10.51 -3.25 3.99
CA LEU A 39 9.89 -4.14 3.01
C LEU A 39 10.37 -5.59 3.18
N SER A 40 11.68 -5.80 3.38
CA SER A 40 12.23 -7.14 3.63
C SER A 40 11.64 -7.75 4.90
N PHE A 41 11.61 -6.97 5.99
CA PHE A 41 11.05 -7.38 7.28
C PHE A 41 9.57 -7.76 7.20
N ARG A 42 8.77 -7.00 6.45
CA ARG A 42 7.31 -7.23 6.31
C ARG A 42 6.95 -8.35 5.32
N SER A 43 7.80 -8.59 4.32
CA SER A 43 7.54 -9.59 3.28
C SER A 43 8.21 -10.93 3.53
N GLY A 44 9.28 -10.96 4.35
CA GLY A 44 10.15 -12.13 4.49
C GLY A 44 11.03 -12.39 3.27
N VAL A 45 11.19 -11.40 2.40
CA VAL A 45 12.02 -11.47 1.19
C VAL A 45 13.39 -10.84 1.50
N PRO A 46 14.51 -11.49 1.15
CA PRO A 46 15.85 -10.91 1.29
C PRO A 46 15.99 -9.53 0.64
N GLU A 47 16.78 -8.64 1.24
CA GLU A 47 16.91 -7.23 0.81
C GLU A 47 17.37 -7.09 -0.65
N ASP A 48 18.32 -7.90 -1.09
CA ASP A 48 18.81 -7.97 -2.48
C ASP A 48 17.72 -8.37 -3.48
N ILE A 49 16.87 -9.33 -3.09
CA ILE A 49 15.72 -9.74 -3.91
C ILE A 49 14.66 -8.66 -3.94
N VAL A 50 14.43 -7.96 -2.82
CA VAL A 50 13.50 -6.82 -2.78
C VAL A 50 13.98 -5.73 -3.74
N GLU A 51 15.25 -5.33 -3.67
CA GLU A 51 15.84 -4.32 -4.57
C GLU A 51 15.64 -4.71 -6.04
N ALA A 52 16.00 -5.95 -6.41
CA ALA A 52 15.84 -6.45 -7.77
C ALA A 52 14.36 -6.41 -8.25
N LEU A 53 13.41 -6.78 -7.39
CA LEU A 53 11.99 -6.75 -7.73
C LEU A 53 11.43 -5.33 -7.85
N LEU A 54 11.92 -4.40 -7.04
CA LEU A 54 11.53 -2.99 -7.13
C LEU A 54 12.03 -2.31 -8.41
N GLU A 55 13.13 -2.80 -8.98
CA GLU A 55 13.68 -2.36 -10.27
C GLU A 55 12.99 -3.01 -11.48
N GLY A 56 11.95 -3.84 -11.27
CA GLY A 56 11.28 -4.59 -12.33
C GLY A 56 12.05 -5.84 -12.78
N GLY A 57 13.09 -6.22 -12.04
CA GLY A 57 13.82 -7.46 -12.22
C GLY A 57 13.04 -8.67 -11.75
N HIS A 58 13.61 -9.85 -11.97
CA HIS A 58 13.08 -11.11 -11.46
C HIS A 58 13.91 -11.55 -10.26
N ALA A 59 13.27 -12.15 -9.25
CA ALA A 59 14.00 -12.77 -8.16
C ALA A 59 15.00 -13.80 -8.75
N PRO A 60 16.29 -13.75 -8.36
CA PRO A 60 17.25 -14.72 -8.85
C PRO A 60 16.80 -16.13 -8.47
N SER A 61 16.88 -17.07 -9.42
CA SER A 61 16.90 -18.49 -9.08
C SER A 61 18.03 -18.69 -8.07
N ALA A 62 17.73 -19.22 -6.88
CA ALA A 62 18.61 -19.22 -5.70
C ALA A 62 20.12 -19.37 -5.98
N PRO A 63 21.02 -18.69 -5.25
CA PRO A 63 22.46 -18.84 -5.42
C PRO A 63 22.85 -20.30 -5.18
N GLY A 64 23.48 -20.94 -6.19
CA GLY A 64 23.76 -22.37 -6.22
C GLY A 64 22.70 -23.21 -6.95
N ALA A 65 21.74 -22.59 -7.63
CA ALA A 65 20.96 -23.25 -8.66
C ALA A 65 21.86 -23.57 -9.85
N ASP A 66 22.63 -24.66 -9.74
CA ASP A 66 22.77 -25.54 -10.88
C ASP A 66 21.37 -25.68 -11.49
N ALA A 67 21.27 -25.63 -12.82
CA ALA A 67 20.01 -25.80 -13.56
C ALA A 67 19.32 -27.19 -13.32
N ALA A 68 19.77 -27.93 -12.31
CA ALA A 68 19.36 -29.26 -11.86
C ALA A 68 18.68 -29.29 -10.47
N ALA A 69 18.57 -28.17 -9.73
CA ALA A 69 17.86 -28.17 -8.45
C ALA A 69 16.34 -28.36 -8.65
N ASP A 70 15.76 -29.36 -7.98
CA ASP A 70 14.31 -29.64 -8.04
C ASP A 70 13.52 -28.41 -7.56
N PRO A 71 12.58 -27.86 -8.36
CA PRO A 71 11.72 -26.74 -7.96
C PRO A 71 11.01 -26.95 -6.62
N MET A 72 10.71 -28.20 -6.24
CA MET A 72 10.14 -28.53 -4.94
C MET A 72 11.14 -28.31 -3.80
N GLU A 73 12.39 -28.73 -3.97
CA GLU A 73 13.44 -28.52 -2.98
C GLU A 73 13.75 -27.03 -2.79
N ALA A 74 13.73 -26.25 -3.87
CA ALA A 74 13.87 -24.80 -3.81
C ALA A 74 12.75 -24.15 -2.97
N ARG A 75 11.49 -24.59 -3.16
CA ARG A 75 10.35 -24.15 -2.33
C ARG A 75 10.51 -24.55 -0.88
N HIS A 76 10.99 -25.78 -0.62
CA HIS A 76 11.22 -26.24 0.74
C HIS A 76 12.26 -25.38 1.47
N ARG A 77 13.37 -25.09 0.79
CA ARG A 77 14.43 -24.22 1.30
C ARG A 77 13.91 -22.82 1.58
N GLN A 78 13.14 -22.23 0.65
CA GLN A 78 12.52 -20.91 0.84
C GLN A 78 11.68 -20.85 2.13
N VAL A 79 10.83 -21.86 2.37
CA VAL A 79 9.98 -21.90 3.58
C VAL A 79 10.86 -21.95 4.83
N VAL A 80 11.90 -22.79 4.85
CA VAL A 80 12.83 -22.89 5.98
C VAL A 80 13.60 -21.58 6.18
N ASP A 81 14.09 -20.95 5.12
CA ASP A 81 14.79 -19.66 5.18
C ASP A 81 13.89 -18.57 5.75
N ARG A 82 12.60 -18.54 5.39
CA ARG A 82 11.64 -17.59 5.97
C ARG A 82 11.33 -17.86 7.43
N ILE A 83 11.30 -19.12 7.88
CA ILE A 83 11.18 -19.45 9.30
C ILE A 83 12.42 -18.94 10.07
N LEU A 84 13.61 -19.14 9.51
CA LEU A 84 14.85 -18.63 10.09
C LEU A 84 14.88 -17.10 10.11
N PHE A 85 14.38 -16.45 9.05
CA PHE A 85 14.22 -15.01 8.97
C PHE A 85 13.30 -14.48 10.07
N LEU A 86 12.14 -15.10 10.28
CA LEU A 86 11.25 -14.72 11.39
C LEU A 86 11.95 -14.82 12.73
N ARG A 87 12.66 -15.92 12.98
CA ARG A 87 13.42 -16.10 14.22
C ARG A 87 14.50 -15.04 14.41
N ALA A 88 15.17 -14.62 13.34
CA ALA A 88 16.24 -13.61 13.39
C ALA A 88 15.71 -12.18 13.58
N THR A 89 14.51 -11.88 13.08
CA THR A 89 13.97 -10.51 13.01
C THR A 89 12.88 -10.22 14.04
N ARG A 90 12.06 -11.22 14.40
CA ARG A 90 11.00 -11.12 15.40
C ARG A 90 11.57 -11.41 16.78
N LEU A 91 12.31 -10.44 17.33
CA LEU A 91 12.96 -10.59 18.62
C LEU A 91 12.00 -10.33 19.78
N ARG A 92 12.09 -11.16 20.82
CA ARG A 92 11.37 -10.92 22.08
C ARG A 92 12.04 -9.81 22.87
N ALA A 93 11.23 -8.84 23.33
CA ALA A 93 11.65 -7.85 24.31
C ALA A 93 11.67 -8.47 25.72
N PHE A 94 12.73 -8.19 26.48
CA PHE A 94 12.89 -8.62 27.86
C PHE A 94 12.77 -7.41 28.80
N ALA A 95 12.44 -7.68 30.07
CA ALA A 95 12.28 -6.64 31.10
C ALA A 95 13.57 -5.85 31.38
N ASP A 96 14.73 -6.40 31.00
CA ASP A 96 16.04 -5.74 31.07
C ASP A 96 16.28 -4.76 29.89
N GLY A 97 15.28 -4.57 29.02
CA GLY A 97 15.39 -3.77 27.79
C GLY A 97 16.12 -4.49 26.64
N GLY A 98 16.60 -5.71 26.87
CA GLY A 98 17.25 -6.53 25.85
C GLY A 98 16.26 -7.11 24.85
N ARG A 99 16.74 -7.36 23.62
CA ARG A 99 15.99 -8.09 22.60
C ARG A 99 16.76 -9.36 22.22
N ARG A 100 16.10 -10.52 22.26
CA ARG A 100 16.75 -11.80 21.92
C ARG A 100 15.84 -12.66 21.06
N ALA A 101 16.45 -13.50 20.22
CA ALA A 101 15.71 -14.44 19.39
C ALA A 101 15.03 -15.50 20.27
N TYR A 102 13.87 -15.97 19.83
CA TYR A 102 13.20 -17.10 20.48
C TYR A 102 14.04 -18.38 20.35
N SER A 103 14.06 -19.16 21.42
CA SER A 103 14.63 -20.51 21.41
C SER A 103 13.76 -21.45 20.58
N LEU A 104 14.35 -22.55 20.08
CA LEU A 104 13.56 -23.57 19.37
C LEU A 104 12.50 -24.21 20.27
N ALA A 105 12.75 -24.31 21.58
CA ALA A 105 11.78 -24.83 22.53
C ALA A 105 10.54 -23.92 22.63
N GLU A 106 10.75 -22.60 22.71
CA GLU A 106 9.64 -21.63 22.78
C GLU A 106 8.81 -21.63 21.50
N ILE A 107 9.47 -21.62 20.34
CA ILE A 107 8.79 -21.70 19.04
C ILE A 107 8.01 -23.03 18.96
N ALA A 108 8.63 -24.14 19.35
CA ALA A 108 7.99 -25.45 19.30
C ALA A 108 6.72 -25.51 20.14
N THR A 109 6.80 -25.05 21.39
CA THR A 109 5.65 -24.99 22.29
C THR A 109 4.53 -24.11 21.72
N GLY A 110 4.86 -22.93 21.21
CA GLY A 110 3.86 -22.02 20.65
C GLY A 110 3.24 -22.50 19.33
N ALA A 111 3.99 -23.25 18.53
CA ALA A 111 3.54 -23.80 17.26
C ALA A 111 2.93 -25.21 17.36
N GLY A 112 2.85 -25.81 18.56
CA GLY A 112 2.31 -27.15 18.76
C GLY A 112 3.18 -28.28 18.20
N THR A 113 4.50 -28.10 18.22
CA THR A 113 5.49 -29.07 17.70
C THR A 113 6.60 -29.36 18.72
N SER A 114 7.65 -30.11 18.34
CA SER A 114 8.81 -30.40 19.19
C SER A 114 10.07 -29.65 18.75
N ALA A 115 10.91 -29.26 19.72
CA ALA A 115 12.18 -28.57 19.45
C ALA A 115 13.15 -29.42 18.62
N GLN A 116 13.17 -30.74 18.85
CA GLN A 116 13.98 -31.69 18.08
C GLN A 116 13.51 -31.77 16.61
N TRP A 117 12.20 -31.71 16.38
CA TRP A 117 11.66 -31.68 15.03
C TRP A 117 12.03 -30.38 14.30
N LEU A 118 11.95 -29.22 14.97
CA LEU A 118 12.41 -27.94 14.39
C LEU A 118 13.90 -27.96 14.04
N ASP A 119 14.74 -28.48 14.94
CA ASP A 119 16.18 -28.63 14.70
C ASP A 119 16.45 -29.52 13.48
N LYS A 120 15.75 -30.66 13.38
CA LYS A 120 15.84 -31.56 12.21
C LYS A 120 15.37 -30.89 10.92
N MET A 121 14.27 -30.14 10.97
CA MET A 121 13.74 -29.37 9.84
C MET A 121 14.80 -28.39 9.31
N ILE A 122 15.40 -27.60 10.20
CA ILE A 122 16.45 -26.64 9.87
C ILE A 122 17.68 -27.34 9.26
N LYS A 123 18.15 -28.44 9.88
CA LYS A 123 19.31 -29.20 9.38
C LYS A 123 19.10 -29.85 8.03
N THR A 124 17.87 -30.28 7.74
CA THR A 124 17.55 -31.01 6.50
C THR A 124 17.04 -30.10 5.39
N GLY A 125 16.68 -28.84 5.69
CA GLY A 125 16.07 -27.93 4.73
C GLY A 125 14.70 -28.39 4.21
N LYS A 126 14.09 -29.41 4.83
CA LYS A 126 12.78 -29.93 4.43
C LYS A 126 11.69 -29.07 5.04
N ALA A 127 10.81 -28.54 4.20
CA ALA A 127 9.70 -27.74 4.69
C ALA A 127 8.78 -28.55 5.60
N PRO A 128 8.15 -27.89 6.58
CA PRO A 128 7.09 -28.48 7.35
C PRO A 128 5.84 -28.69 6.49
N ASN A 129 4.90 -29.52 6.97
CA ASN A 129 3.55 -29.54 6.41
C ASN A 129 2.83 -28.20 6.66
N LEU A 130 1.68 -27.99 6.00
CA LEU A 130 0.96 -26.71 6.08
C LEU A 130 0.49 -26.39 7.51
N ASP A 131 0.05 -27.37 8.28
CA ASP A 131 -0.42 -27.14 9.65
C ASP A 131 0.70 -26.65 10.57
N HIS A 132 1.87 -27.30 10.52
CA HIS A 132 3.01 -26.85 11.30
C HIS A 132 3.56 -25.51 10.77
N ALA A 133 3.54 -25.27 9.46
CA ALA A 133 3.92 -23.98 8.89
C ALA A 133 3.01 -22.85 9.40
N ALA A 134 1.70 -23.08 9.41
CA ALA A 134 0.71 -22.15 9.96
C ALA A 134 0.93 -21.90 11.45
N GLY A 135 1.18 -22.95 12.24
CA GLY A 135 1.49 -22.83 13.67
C GLY A 135 2.76 -22.01 13.94
N ILE A 136 3.81 -22.23 13.14
CA ILE A 136 5.06 -21.46 13.25
C ILE A 136 4.84 -19.99 12.86
N ALA A 137 4.14 -19.72 11.75
CA ALA A 137 3.83 -18.35 11.33
C ALA A 137 2.99 -17.63 12.40
N GLY A 138 1.94 -18.29 12.90
CA GLY A 138 1.06 -17.76 13.94
C GLY A 138 1.78 -17.46 15.25
N PHE A 139 2.77 -18.27 15.65
CA PHE A 139 3.63 -17.97 16.80
C PHE A 139 4.32 -16.60 16.68
N PHE A 140 4.73 -16.22 15.47
CA PHE A 140 5.35 -14.92 15.19
C PHE A 140 4.34 -13.80 14.85
N GLY A 141 3.04 -14.08 14.91
CA GLY A 141 1.98 -13.15 14.54
C GLY A 141 1.81 -12.95 13.03
N GLU A 142 2.33 -13.88 12.22
CA GLU A 142 2.24 -13.85 10.76
C GLU A 142 1.26 -14.90 10.25
N ASN A 143 0.81 -14.74 8.99
CA ASN A 143 0.02 -15.76 8.30
C ASN A 143 0.91 -16.72 7.50
N ILE A 144 0.38 -17.90 7.15
CA ILE A 144 1.13 -18.93 6.40
C ILE A 144 1.65 -18.41 5.05
N GLU A 145 0.95 -17.47 4.41
CA GLU A 145 1.35 -16.84 3.15
C GLU A 145 2.71 -16.14 3.27
N PHE A 146 3.07 -15.65 4.47
CA PHE A 146 4.41 -15.12 4.72
C PHE A 146 5.47 -16.17 4.41
N LEU A 147 5.25 -17.44 4.74
CA LEU A 147 6.22 -18.52 4.53
C LEU A 147 6.21 -19.05 3.09
N VAL A 148 5.03 -19.22 2.48
CA VAL A 148 4.88 -20.00 1.26
C VAL A 148 4.80 -19.18 -0.03
N ALA A 149 4.42 -17.90 0.05
CA ALA A 149 4.21 -17.09 -1.15
C ALA A 149 5.52 -16.90 -1.94
N PRO A 150 5.54 -16.96 -3.27
CA PRO A 150 6.71 -16.57 -4.07
C PRO A 150 7.21 -15.16 -3.70
N PRO A 151 8.50 -14.84 -3.88
CA PRO A 151 9.06 -13.54 -3.50
C PRO A 151 8.29 -12.33 -4.06
N ALA A 152 7.94 -12.36 -5.35
CA ALA A 152 7.17 -11.28 -5.99
C ALA A 152 5.77 -11.12 -5.37
N GLU A 153 5.05 -12.21 -5.13
CA GLU A 153 3.72 -12.18 -4.48
C GLU A 153 3.82 -11.68 -3.03
N ALA A 154 4.83 -12.11 -2.28
CA ALA A 154 5.04 -11.71 -0.90
C ALA A 154 5.33 -10.20 -0.78
N LEU A 155 6.16 -9.67 -1.68
CA LEU A 155 6.48 -8.24 -1.73
C LEU A 155 5.28 -7.42 -2.22
N ASP A 156 4.63 -7.84 -3.31
CA ASP A 156 3.48 -7.12 -3.86
C ASP A 156 2.35 -7.02 -2.82
N ARG A 157 2.07 -8.09 -2.06
CA ARG A 157 1.09 -8.03 -0.95
C ARG A 157 1.40 -6.93 0.07
N VAL A 158 2.67 -6.73 0.42
CA VAL A 158 3.08 -5.66 1.34
C VAL A 158 2.90 -4.29 0.71
N LEU A 159 3.26 -4.14 -0.57
CA LEU A 159 3.11 -2.90 -1.32
C LEU A 159 1.63 -2.54 -1.53
N GLN A 160 0.77 -3.50 -1.83
CA GLN A 160 -0.68 -3.29 -1.95
C GLN A 160 -1.27 -2.80 -0.63
N GLN A 161 -0.81 -3.31 0.51
CA GLN A 161 -1.24 -2.81 1.81
C GLN A 161 -0.79 -1.36 2.02
N ILE A 162 0.48 -1.03 1.70
CA ILE A 162 0.98 0.35 1.76
C ILE A 162 0.15 1.28 0.87
N HIS A 163 -0.10 0.87 -0.37
CA HIS A 163 -0.91 1.63 -1.33
C HIS A 163 -2.32 1.89 -0.79
N LYS A 164 -2.97 0.87 -0.23
CA LYS A 164 -4.28 1.01 0.43
C LYS A 164 -4.23 2.00 1.59
N ASP A 165 -3.28 1.84 2.52
CA ASP A 165 -3.16 2.71 3.70
C ASP A 165 -2.91 4.17 3.29
N LEU A 166 -2.14 4.41 2.22
CA LEU A 166 -1.89 5.74 1.69
C LEU A 166 -3.12 6.35 1.00
N LEU A 167 -3.91 5.54 0.29
CA LEU A 167 -5.19 5.99 -0.27
C LEU A 167 -6.14 6.43 0.83
N GLU A 168 -6.29 5.62 1.89
CA GLU A 168 -7.14 5.95 3.04
C GLU A 168 -6.70 7.28 3.69
N LYS A 169 -5.40 7.44 3.98
CA LYS A 169 -4.85 8.70 4.52
C LYS A 169 -5.06 9.91 3.61
N THR A 170 -4.96 9.71 2.30
CA THR A 170 -5.15 10.80 1.33
C THR A 170 -6.60 11.25 1.30
N VAL A 171 -7.55 10.30 1.33
CA VAL A 171 -8.98 10.57 1.39
C VAL A 171 -9.35 11.26 2.71
N GLU A 172 -8.88 10.76 3.85
CA GLU A 172 -9.12 11.38 5.17
C GLU A 172 -8.66 12.84 5.20
N ARG A 173 -7.48 13.13 4.65
CA ARG A 173 -6.94 14.50 4.57
C ARG A 173 -7.77 15.40 3.66
N GLN A 174 -8.29 14.86 2.55
CA GLN A 174 -9.21 15.59 1.67
C GLN A 174 -10.53 15.89 2.39
N ASP A 175 -11.09 14.92 3.12
CA ASP A 175 -12.33 15.10 3.88
C ASP A 175 -12.16 16.14 5.00
N GLU A 176 -11.06 16.11 5.76
CA GLU A 176 -10.75 17.14 6.75
C GLU A 176 -10.67 18.53 6.12
N TYR A 177 -10.02 18.64 4.95
CA TYR A 177 -9.91 19.90 4.22
C TYR A 177 -11.30 20.41 3.77
N LEU A 178 -12.15 19.52 3.24
CA LEU A 178 -13.52 19.84 2.87
C LEU A 178 -14.38 20.26 4.08
N GLN A 179 -14.19 19.61 5.22
CA GLN A 179 -14.89 19.97 6.45
C GLN A 179 -14.47 21.35 6.96
N ARG A 180 -13.17 21.68 6.94
CA ARG A 180 -12.67 23.02 7.29
C ARG A 180 -13.27 24.10 6.38
N LEU A 181 -13.36 23.83 5.08
CA LEU A 181 -13.98 24.73 4.11
C LEU A 181 -15.48 24.96 4.38
N ARG A 182 -16.22 23.90 4.72
CA ARG A 182 -17.64 24.00 5.08
C ARG A 182 -17.89 24.75 6.38
N GLN A 183 -16.95 24.68 7.33
CA GLN A 183 -17.14 25.18 8.68
C GLN A 183 -16.78 26.67 8.88
N GLY A 184 -16.09 27.35 7.96
CA GLY A 184 -15.79 28.76 8.24
C GLY A 184 -14.93 29.62 7.33
N ASP A 185 -14.90 29.43 6.00
CA ASP A 185 -14.18 30.43 5.16
C ASP A 185 -14.73 30.63 3.74
N THR A 186 -16.05 30.72 3.60
CA THR A 186 -16.67 31.04 2.29
C THR A 186 -16.37 32.46 1.80
N ALA A 187 -15.97 33.39 2.69
CA ALA A 187 -15.73 34.79 2.35
C ALA A 187 -14.30 35.06 1.84
N SER A 188 -13.26 34.40 2.38
CA SER A 188 -11.88 34.54 1.90
C SER A 188 -11.64 33.81 0.57
N TYR A 189 -12.32 32.69 0.34
CA TYR A 189 -12.12 31.82 -0.84
C TYR A 189 -12.79 32.30 -2.13
N LEU A 190 -13.86 33.12 -2.04
CA LEU A 190 -14.44 33.79 -3.21
C LEU A 190 -13.51 34.87 -3.80
N SER A 191 -12.43 35.23 -3.10
CA SER A 191 -11.39 36.17 -3.56
C SER A 191 -10.25 35.50 -4.36
N SER A 192 -10.25 34.17 -4.53
CA SER A 192 -9.21 33.46 -5.31
C SER A 192 -9.60 33.35 -6.79
N GLU A 193 -8.72 33.80 -7.69
CA GLU A 193 -8.93 33.99 -9.14
C GLU A 193 -9.43 32.75 -9.93
N LEU A 194 -9.42 31.53 -9.37
CA LEU A 194 -9.76 30.32 -10.13
C LEU A 194 -11.26 30.00 -10.25
N GLY A 195 -12.11 30.55 -9.37
CA GLY A 195 -13.55 30.27 -9.36
C GLY A 195 -13.94 28.78 -9.20
N VAL A 196 -15.24 28.50 -9.19
CA VAL A 196 -15.82 27.14 -9.02
C VAL A 196 -15.37 26.16 -10.11
N ALA A 197 -15.06 26.67 -11.31
CA ALA A 197 -14.62 25.86 -12.45
C ALA A 197 -13.17 25.38 -12.30
N GLY A 198 -12.24 26.24 -11.88
CA GLY A 198 -10.85 25.84 -11.59
C GLY A 198 -10.75 24.85 -10.42
N TYR A 199 -11.68 24.94 -9.47
CA TYR A 199 -11.80 23.99 -8.37
C TYR A 199 -12.32 22.62 -8.83
N ALA A 200 -13.38 22.59 -9.64
CA ALA A 200 -13.92 21.35 -10.21
C ALA A 200 -12.88 20.61 -11.06
N ALA A 201 -12.13 21.33 -11.89
CA ALA A 201 -11.04 20.77 -12.68
C ALA A 201 -9.95 20.13 -11.80
N ARG A 202 -9.65 20.72 -10.63
CA ARG A 202 -8.66 20.19 -9.69
C ARG A 202 -9.18 18.98 -8.89
N ALA A 203 -10.46 18.99 -8.51
CA ALA A 203 -11.10 17.87 -7.82
C ALA A 203 -11.28 16.64 -8.72
N LEU A 204 -11.35 16.85 -10.04
CA LEU A 204 -11.52 15.79 -11.04
C LEU A 204 -10.20 15.30 -11.64
N ALA A 205 -9.06 15.88 -11.25
CA ALA A 205 -7.73 15.51 -11.75
C ALA A 205 -7.32 14.06 -11.42
N ASP A 206 -7.99 13.42 -10.45
CA ASP A 206 -7.75 12.04 -10.02
C ASP A 206 -8.80 11.03 -10.51
N VAL A 207 -9.74 11.49 -11.34
CA VAL A 207 -10.74 10.63 -11.98
C VAL A 207 -10.18 10.20 -13.35
N PRO A 208 -10.24 8.90 -13.73
CA PRO A 208 -9.84 8.47 -15.07
C PRO A 208 -10.50 9.36 -16.13
N GLU A 209 -9.76 9.76 -17.17
CA GLU A 209 -10.17 10.81 -18.10
C GLU A 209 -11.57 10.56 -18.70
N ASP A 210 -11.88 9.29 -19.01
CA ASP A 210 -13.17 8.82 -19.50
C ASP A 210 -14.34 9.10 -18.53
N THR A 211 -14.05 9.20 -17.23
CA THR A 211 -15.01 9.48 -16.15
C THR A 211 -15.00 10.95 -15.74
N ALA A 212 -13.86 11.64 -15.87
CA ALA A 212 -13.71 13.06 -15.51
C ALA A 212 -14.42 13.98 -16.51
N GLN A 213 -14.27 13.71 -17.82
CA GLN A 213 -14.76 14.59 -18.90
C GLN A 213 -16.26 14.88 -18.85
N PRO A 214 -17.15 13.89 -18.66
CA PRO A 214 -18.59 14.14 -18.56
C PRO A 214 -18.96 15.03 -17.36
N ILE A 215 -18.25 14.88 -16.24
CA ILE A 215 -18.52 15.64 -15.02
C ILE A 215 -18.05 17.09 -15.18
N ILE A 216 -16.88 17.31 -15.77
CA ILE A 216 -16.37 18.65 -16.11
C ILE A 216 -17.37 19.37 -17.02
N ALA A 217 -17.80 18.71 -18.11
CA ALA A 217 -18.73 19.30 -19.08
C ALA A 217 -20.09 19.68 -18.44
N LEU A 218 -20.60 18.85 -17.52
CA LEU A 218 -21.83 19.13 -16.78
C LEU A 218 -21.68 20.38 -15.90
N ILE A 219 -20.59 20.48 -15.13
CA ILE A 219 -20.30 21.61 -14.25
C ILE A 219 -20.18 22.90 -15.04
N GLU A 220 -19.48 22.88 -16.17
CA GLU A 220 -19.37 24.04 -17.08
C GLU A 220 -20.73 24.45 -17.64
N SER A 221 -21.58 23.48 -18.01
CA SER A 221 -22.92 23.75 -18.53
C SER A 221 -23.82 24.43 -17.50
N VAL A 222 -23.76 23.99 -16.23
CA VAL A 222 -24.53 24.55 -15.11
C VAL A 222 -23.99 25.94 -14.76
N ALA A 223 -22.67 26.11 -14.70
CA ALA A 223 -22.05 27.40 -14.45
C ALA A 223 -22.40 28.43 -15.53
N ARG A 224 -22.43 28.02 -16.80
CA ARG A 224 -22.87 28.87 -17.92
C ARG A 224 -24.34 29.27 -17.78
N ARG A 225 -25.23 28.31 -17.50
CA ARG A 225 -26.67 28.58 -17.33
C ARG A 225 -26.93 29.55 -16.18
N SER A 226 -26.24 29.38 -15.05
CA SER A 226 -26.33 30.30 -13.89
C SER A 226 -25.86 31.72 -14.23
N ARG A 227 -24.81 31.87 -15.05
CA ARG A 227 -24.36 33.21 -15.52
C ARG A 227 -25.38 33.87 -16.44
N GLU A 228 -25.98 33.10 -17.34
CA GLU A 228 -27.02 33.60 -18.23
C GLU A 228 -28.29 34.01 -17.49
N GLU A 229 -28.72 33.23 -16.49
CA GLU A 229 -29.86 33.58 -15.62
C GLU A 229 -29.60 34.86 -14.85
N ARG A 230 -28.45 35.00 -14.19
CA ARG A 230 -28.07 36.25 -13.50
C ARG A 230 -27.98 37.45 -14.45
N ALA A 231 -27.51 37.25 -15.69
CA ALA A 231 -27.47 38.31 -16.69
C ALA A 231 -28.89 38.71 -17.16
N ARG A 232 -29.84 37.77 -17.21
CA ARG A 232 -31.26 38.06 -17.52
C ARG A 232 -31.95 38.77 -16.36
N GLU A 233 -31.71 38.34 -15.13
CA GLU A 233 -32.25 38.98 -13.91
C GLU A 233 -31.73 40.40 -13.75
N ALA A 234 -30.42 40.62 -13.92
CA ALA A 234 -29.83 41.97 -13.86
C ALA A 234 -30.37 42.90 -14.96
N LYS A 235 -30.69 42.35 -16.15
CA LYS A 235 -31.29 43.11 -17.25
C LYS A 235 -32.77 43.42 -16.99
N ALA A 236 -33.51 42.50 -16.36
CA ALA A 236 -34.91 42.71 -15.98
C ALA A 236 -35.07 43.75 -14.85
N ASP A 237 -34.15 43.77 -13.87
CA ASP A 237 -34.14 44.78 -12.80
C ASP A 237 -33.76 46.18 -13.30
N SER A 238 -32.94 46.28 -14.36
CA SER A 238 -32.58 47.57 -14.97
C SER A 238 -33.69 48.21 -15.82
N ASP A 239 -34.75 47.45 -16.17
CA ASP A 239 -35.83 47.87 -17.07
C ASP A 239 -37.18 48.05 -16.32
N GLY A 240 -37.15 48.08 -14.98
CA GLY A 240 -38.31 48.33 -14.13
C GLY A 240 -38.91 49.73 -14.35
N PRO A 241 -40.25 49.88 -14.35
CA PRO A 241 -40.91 51.03 -14.96
C PRO A 241 -40.64 52.33 -14.19
N THR A 242 -40.16 53.33 -14.91
CA THR A 242 -40.16 54.74 -14.50
C THR A 242 -41.59 55.13 -14.12
N ARG A 243 -41.87 55.14 -12.81
CA ARG A 243 -43.17 55.54 -12.27
C ARG A 243 -43.25 57.07 -12.38
N THR A 244 -43.84 57.56 -13.47
CA THR A 244 -44.18 58.97 -13.66
C THR A 244 -45.23 59.37 -12.62
N VAL A 245 -44.91 60.44 -11.88
CA VAL A 245 -45.79 61.17 -10.95
C VAL A 245 -46.69 62.12 -11.75
#